data_AF-A0A5R9MAN1-F1
#
_entry.id   AF-A0A5R9MAN1-F1
#
_cell.length_a   1.000
_cell.length_b   1.000
_cell.length_c   1.000
_cell.angle_alpha   90.00
_cell.angle_beta   90.00
_cell.angle_gamma   90.00
#
_symmetry.space_group_name_H-M   'P 1'
#
loop_
_entity.id
_entity.type
_entity.pdbx_description
1 polymer ?
#
loop_
_entity_poly.entity_id
_entity_poly.type
_entity_poly.pdbx_seq_one_letter_code
_entity_poly.pdbx_strand_id
1 'polypeptide(L)'
;MWPSMPAPDRTAPPHPVPPPGSSTSTAAPPEAVTTSPCSAPPADRHPAGPPDAPPGRVLPERGRVVVAHIHSVAGVGEVVSAGIDVVAHVPVDGELDRALAERIAEAGIAVVPTLATIENVLGEPGGAAVVGDPRLAEALGDAQARRLTSGASSSRGQGMPPYSRAEENVRRLVDAGVTILAGTDAPNPGTVFGASLHRELELLGRCGMTPAQALNAATAAPARVFNLADRGHAAPGQRADLMLVSGDPLTDITATRAIERIWRAGVLCDRRAFVANAAETADLDAFDARVAKVVAAVRERRYGR
;
A
#
# COMPACT_ATOMS: atom_id res chain seq x y z
N MET A 1 6.58 -29.63 -21.30
CA MET A 1 5.99 -30.85 -20.71
C MET A 1 6.84 -31.24 -19.51
N TRP A 2 6.42 -30.86 -18.30
CA TRP A 2 7.02 -31.34 -17.05
C TRP A 2 6.20 -32.56 -16.56
N PRO A 3 6.81 -33.60 -15.96
CA PRO A 3 6.09 -34.80 -15.55
C PRO A 3 5.37 -34.59 -14.21
N SER A 4 4.15 -35.11 -14.12
CA SER A 4 3.28 -35.09 -12.94
C SER A 4 3.91 -35.82 -11.75
N MET A 5 3.90 -35.18 -10.57
CA MET A 5 4.16 -35.85 -9.29
C MET A 5 2.86 -36.36 -8.66
N PRO A 6 2.86 -37.54 -7.99
CA PRO A 6 1.69 -38.09 -7.33
C PRO A 6 1.38 -37.37 -6.00
N ALA A 7 0.10 -37.31 -5.65
CA ALA A 7 -0.40 -36.71 -4.42
C ALA A 7 -0.03 -37.54 -3.16
N PRO A 8 0.20 -36.91 -1.99
CA PRO A 8 0.57 -37.62 -0.77
C PRO A 8 -0.64 -38.28 -0.08
N ASP A 9 -0.41 -39.52 0.38
CA ASP A 9 -1.31 -40.35 1.19
C ASP A 9 -1.58 -39.71 2.57
N ARG A 10 -2.86 -39.61 2.95
CA ARG A 10 -3.36 -38.92 4.16
C ARG A 10 -3.62 -39.85 5.35
N THR A 11 -2.95 -41.01 5.44
CA THR A 11 -3.26 -42.00 6.49
C THR A 11 -2.15 -42.32 7.49
N ALA A 12 -1.03 -41.58 7.54
CA ALA A 12 0.02 -41.80 8.53
C ALA A 12 -0.12 -40.94 9.82
N PRO A 13 0.02 -41.52 11.03
CA PRO A 13 0.01 -40.76 12.29
C PRO A 13 1.31 -39.96 12.51
N PRO A 14 1.29 -38.87 13.31
CA PRO A 14 2.45 -37.97 13.45
C PRO A 14 3.61 -38.59 14.22
N HIS A 15 4.84 -38.35 13.75
CA HIS A 15 6.07 -38.71 14.45
C HIS A 15 6.32 -37.78 15.67
N PRO A 16 6.82 -38.31 16.81
CA PRO A 16 7.10 -37.50 17.99
C PRO A 16 8.37 -36.65 17.84
N VAL A 17 8.29 -35.42 18.36
CA VAL A 17 9.37 -34.42 18.42
C VAL A 17 10.33 -34.74 19.58
N PRO A 18 11.66 -34.76 19.38
CA PRO A 18 12.61 -34.93 20.49
C PRO A 18 12.91 -33.60 21.22
N PRO A 19 13.21 -33.62 22.53
CA PRO A 19 13.50 -32.43 23.33
C PRO A 19 14.92 -31.88 23.12
N PRO A 20 15.20 -30.61 23.51
CA PRO A 20 16.45 -29.93 23.20
C PRO A 20 17.62 -30.41 24.06
N GLY A 21 18.72 -30.77 23.41
CA GLY A 21 19.99 -31.12 24.06
C GLY A 21 20.93 -29.92 24.15
N SER A 22 21.44 -29.68 25.36
CA SER A 22 22.53 -28.75 25.69
C SER A 22 23.89 -29.44 25.53
N SER A 23 24.84 -28.82 24.83
CA SER A 23 26.27 -29.06 25.07
C SER A 23 27.15 -27.90 24.62
N THR A 24 28.04 -27.52 25.52
CA THR A 24 29.07 -26.48 25.50
C THR A 24 30.39 -26.92 24.87
N SER A 25 31.20 -25.93 24.44
CA SER A 25 32.68 -25.92 24.35
C SER A 25 33.28 -26.66 23.13
N THR A 26 34.35 -26.25 22.43
CA THR A 26 35.50 -25.35 22.69
C THR A 26 36.12 -24.92 21.35
N ALA A 27 36.76 -23.76 21.28
CA ALA A 27 37.53 -23.26 20.13
C ALA A 27 39.00 -23.75 20.10
N ALA A 28 39.58 -23.91 18.90
CA ALA A 28 40.99 -23.62 18.55
C ALA A 28 41.24 -23.66 17.02
N PRO A 29 42.00 -22.71 16.41
CA PRO A 29 42.41 -22.66 14.99
C PRO A 29 43.94 -22.90 14.82
N PRO A 30 44.62 -22.56 13.69
CA PRO A 30 44.30 -22.64 12.25
C PRO A 30 45.38 -23.43 11.44
N GLU A 31 45.10 -23.83 10.19
CA GLU A 31 46.15 -24.19 9.22
C GLU A 31 46.02 -23.37 7.93
N ALA A 32 47.17 -22.85 7.49
CA ALA A 32 47.35 -22.00 6.33
C ALA A 32 47.54 -22.84 5.06
N VAL A 33 46.84 -22.47 3.99
CA VAL A 33 47.16 -22.93 2.63
C VAL A 33 47.25 -21.71 1.72
N THR A 34 48.46 -21.49 1.21
CA THR A 34 48.81 -20.50 0.19
C THR A 34 48.84 -21.16 -1.18
N THR A 35 48.09 -20.65 -2.16
CA THR A 35 48.47 -20.72 -3.59
C THR A 35 47.83 -19.57 -4.39
N SER A 36 48.70 -18.68 -4.87
CA SER A 36 48.75 -17.81 -6.07
C SER A 36 47.51 -17.44 -6.93
N PRO A 37 47.57 -16.28 -7.63
CA PRO A 37 46.39 -15.51 -8.04
C PRO A 37 45.84 -15.96 -9.40
N CYS A 38 44.51 -16.04 -9.49
CA CYS A 38 43.78 -16.22 -10.74
C CYS A 38 43.23 -14.86 -11.19
N SER A 39 43.55 -14.48 -12.42
CA SER A 39 43.16 -13.23 -13.08
C SER A 39 41.65 -13.02 -13.09
N ALA A 40 41.21 -11.82 -12.74
CA ALA A 40 39.81 -11.40 -12.78
C ALA A 40 39.32 -11.20 -14.24
N PRO A 41 38.10 -11.66 -14.59
CA PRO A 41 37.40 -11.22 -15.79
C PRO A 41 36.77 -9.82 -15.59
N PRO A 42 36.45 -9.09 -16.66
CA PRO A 42 36.07 -7.68 -16.59
C PRO A 42 34.70 -7.49 -15.92
N ALA A 43 34.57 -6.37 -15.21
CA ALA A 43 33.38 -5.96 -14.49
C ALA A 43 32.13 -5.88 -15.40
N ASP A 44 31.20 -6.82 -15.20
CA ASP A 44 29.85 -6.66 -15.69
C ASP A 44 29.18 -5.51 -14.94
N ARG A 45 28.77 -4.51 -15.72
CA ARG A 45 28.00 -3.36 -15.26
C ARG A 45 26.61 -3.84 -14.86
N HIS A 46 26.41 -4.12 -13.58
CA HIS A 46 25.08 -4.15 -13.00
C HIS A 46 24.42 -2.77 -13.20
N PRO A 47 23.20 -2.68 -13.76
CA PRO A 47 22.45 -1.44 -13.70
C PRO A 47 22.21 -1.14 -12.22
N ALA A 48 22.63 0.05 -11.79
CA ALA A 48 22.42 0.55 -10.44
C ALA A 48 20.94 0.36 -10.05
N GLY A 49 20.72 -0.30 -8.91
CA GLY A 49 19.41 -0.30 -8.26
C GLY A 49 18.95 1.14 -7.97
N PRO A 50 17.65 1.35 -7.71
CA PRO A 50 17.14 2.68 -7.43
C PRO A 50 17.92 3.30 -6.26
N PRO A 51 18.22 4.61 -6.31
CA PRO A 51 18.98 5.29 -5.28
C PRO A 51 18.32 5.08 -3.92
N ASP A 52 19.12 4.70 -2.92
CA ASP A 52 18.71 4.65 -1.53
C ASP A 52 17.99 5.95 -1.18
N ALA A 53 16.72 5.84 -0.80
CA ALA A 53 15.95 6.97 -0.31
C ALA A 53 16.73 7.63 0.85
N PRO A 54 16.72 8.98 0.96
CA PRO A 54 17.44 9.66 2.02
C PRO A 54 17.01 9.12 3.40
N PRO A 55 17.91 9.09 4.41
CA PRO A 55 17.63 8.56 5.73
C PRO A 55 16.60 9.44 6.45
N GLY A 56 15.32 9.19 6.21
CA GLY A 56 14.19 9.83 6.87
C GLY A 56 13.91 9.18 8.21
N ARG A 57 14.42 9.81 9.28
CA ARG A 57 14.11 9.68 10.72
C ARG A 57 13.83 8.26 11.26
N VAL A 58 14.77 7.77 12.07
CA VAL A 58 14.54 6.70 13.05
C VAL A 58 13.64 7.23 14.17
N LEU A 59 12.48 6.59 14.36
CA LEU A 59 11.47 6.74 15.42
C LEU A 59 11.07 8.18 15.85
N PRO A 60 9.77 8.51 15.95
CA PRO A 60 9.37 9.60 16.83
C PRO A 60 9.83 9.29 18.26
N GLU A 61 10.36 10.29 18.97
CA GLU A 61 10.86 10.18 20.37
C GLU A 61 9.82 9.58 21.34
N ARG A 62 8.55 9.47 20.92
CA ARG A 62 7.38 9.05 21.72
C ARG A 62 6.99 7.58 21.55
N GLY A 63 7.72 6.80 20.75
CA GLY A 63 7.50 5.35 20.61
C GLY A 63 6.20 4.93 19.92
N ARG A 64 5.46 5.87 19.31
CA ARG A 64 4.24 5.61 18.52
C ARG A 64 4.17 6.56 17.33
N VAL A 65 3.67 6.04 16.20
CA VAL A 65 3.39 6.82 14.98
C VAL A 65 2.06 7.55 15.13
N VAL A 66 2.05 8.85 14.85
CA VAL A 66 0.86 9.71 14.86
C VAL A 66 0.43 10.00 13.43
N VAL A 67 -0.80 9.58 13.11
CA VAL A 67 -1.45 9.82 11.82
C VAL A 67 -2.51 10.91 12.00
N ALA A 68 -2.43 11.97 11.19
CA ALA A 68 -3.41 13.06 11.19
C ALA A 68 -4.34 12.94 9.98
N HIS A 69 -5.65 13.01 10.22
CA HIS A 69 -6.68 12.99 9.19
C HIS A 69 -7.03 14.44 8.80
N ILE A 70 -6.61 14.88 7.61
CA ILE A 70 -6.66 16.30 7.20
C ILE A 70 -7.09 16.41 5.75
N HIS A 71 -8.00 17.35 5.46
CA HIS A 71 -8.52 17.57 4.11
C HIS A 71 -8.18 18.95 3.54
N SER A 72 -7.52 19.81 4.31
CA SER A 72 -7.27 21.20 3.95
C SER A 72 -5.79 21.56 3.90
N VAL A 73 -5.41 22.42 2.95
CA VAL A 73 -4.04 22.97 2.86
C VAL A 73 -3.64 23.68 4.16
N ALA A 74 -4.56 24.46 4.74
CA ALA A 74 -4.31 25.15 6.00
C ALA A 74 -4.04 24.16 7.16
N GLY A 75 -4.83 23.08 7.25
CA GLY A 75 -4.63 22.05 8.27
C GLY A 75 -3.31 21.31 8.11
N VAL A 76 -2.87 21.05 6.87
CA VAL A 76 -1.54 20.48 6.60
C VAL A 76 -0.45 21.42 7.14
N GLY A 77 -0.59 22.73 6.88
CA GLY A 77 0.34 23.73 7.41
C GLY A 77 0.45 23.72 8.94
N GLU A 78 -0.67 23.57 9.65
CA GLU A 78 -0.69 23.52 11.12
C GLU A 78 0.01 22.28 11.68
N VAL A 79 -0.24 21.10 11.10
CA VAL A 79 0.29 19.85 11.66
C VAL A 79 1.76 19.60 11.33
N VAL A 80 2.27 20.17 10.24
CA VAL A 80 3.70 20.08 9.90
C VAL A 80 4.55 20.64 11.05
N SER A 81 4.08 21.70 11.70
CA SER A 81 4.74 22.28 12.87
C SER A 81 4.52 21.49 14.18
N ALA A 82 3.55 20.57 14.21
CA ALA A 82 3.19 19.80 15.40
C ALA A 82 4.00 18.48 15.57
N GLY A 83 4.84 18.14 14.60
CA GLY A 83 5.68 16.94 14.65
C GLY A 83 4.89 15.64 14.50
N ILE A 84 3.85 15.64 13.65
CA ILE A 84 3.16 14.41 13.23
C ILE A 84 4.08 13.54 12.37
N ASP A 85 3.72 12.26 12.19
CA ASP A 85 4.51 11.34 11.36
C ASP A 85 3.88 11.10 9.99
N VAL A 86 2.54 11.09 9.91
CA VAL A 86 1.81 10.79 8.68
C VAL A 86 0.60 11.72 8.51
N VAL A 87 0.42 12.28 7.32
CA VAL A 87 -0.83 12.94 6.91
C VAL A 87 -1.65 11.98 6.04
N ALA A 88 -2.90 11.76 6.43
CA ALA A 88 -3.89 11.11 5.60
C ALA A 88 -4.69 12.13 4.80
N HIS A 89 -4.80 11.81 3.51
CA HIS A 89 -5.38 12.55 2.38
C HIS A 89 -4.50 13.69 1.87
N VAL A 90 -4.43 13.79 0.54
CA VAL A 90 -3.94 15.00 -0.11
C VAL A 90 -5.08 16.04 -0.09
N PRO A 91 -4.82 17.30 0.29
CA PRO A 91 -5.85 18.32 0.30
C PRO A 91 -6.29 18.66 -1.13
N VAL A 92 -7.57 18.99 -1.26
CA VAL A 92 -8.20 19.36 -2.54
C VAL A 92 -8.84 20.74 -2.50
N ASP A 93 -8.94 21.37 -1.33
CA ASP A 93 -9.50 22.72 -1.18
C ASP A 93 -8.58 23.81 -1.75
N GLY A 94 -7.28 23.55 -1.86
CA GLY A 94 -6.28 24.46 -2.41
C GLY A 94 -5.06 23.75 -2.99
N GLU A 95 -4.11 24.54 -3.50
CA GLU A 95 -2.82 24.05 -3.97
C GLU A 95 -1.84 23.95 -2.81
N LEU A 96 -1.10 22.83 -2.72
CA LEU A 96 0.10 22.75 -1.91
C LEU A 96 1.20 23.50 -2.65
N ASP A 97 1.58 24.67 -2.15
CA ASP A 97 2.74 25.37 -2.70
C ASP A 97 4.03 24.60 -2.45
N ARG A 98 5.06 24.94 -3.24
CA ARG A 98 6.37 24.31 -3.17
C ARG A 98 6.99 24.40 -1.77
N ALA A 99 6.85 25.56 -1.11
CA ALA A 99 7.43 25.78 0.21
C ALA A 99 6.81 24.88 1.27
N LEU A 100 5.50 24.62 1.22
CA LEU A 100 4.84 23.68 2.13
C LEU A 100 5.23 22.24 1.82
N ALA A 101 5.31 21.85 0.54
CA ALA A 101 5.78 20.52 0.16
C ALA A 101 7.22 20.24 0.64
N GLU A 102 8.12 21.20 0.48
CA GLU A 102 9.51 21.13 1.00
C GLU A 102 9.53 21.02 2.52
N ARG A 103 8.71 21.80 3.25
CA ARG A 103 8.61 21.67 4.72
C ARG A 103 8.11 20.29 5.17
N ILE A 104 7.16 19.68 4.45
CA ILE A 104 6.69 18.31 4.73
C ILE A 104 7.85 17.32 4.58
N ALA A 105 8.62 17.45 3.50
CA ALA A 105 9.78 16.59 3.23
C ALA A 105 10.87 16.76 4.29
N GLU A 106 11.24 18.00 4.63
CA GLU A 106 12.23 18.33 5.65
C GLU A 106 11.83 17.83 7.05
N ALA A 107 10.54 17.88 7.36
CA ALA A 107 10.00 17.35 8.62
C ALA A 107 10.00 15.80 8.66
N GLY A 108 10.26 15.13 7.52
CA GLY A 108 10.22 13.68 7.41
C GLY A 108 8.80 13.11 7.51
N ILE A 109 7.78 13.93 7.22
CA ILE A 109 6.38 13.53 7.30
C ILE A 109 6.03 12.70 6.06
N ALA A 110 5.43 11.52 6.26
CA ALA A 110 4.90 10.73 5.17
C ALA A 110 3.47 11.17 4.81
N VAL A 111 3.07 11.00 3.54
CA VAL A 111 1.72 11.33 3.08
C VAL A 111 1.06 10.09 2.48
N VAL A 112 -0.18 9.83 2.87
CA VAL A 112 -1.07 8.84 2.26
C VAL A 112 -2.11 9.59 1.41
N PRO A 113 -1.94 9.69 0.08
CA PRO A 113 -2.79 10.56 -0.74
C PRO A 113 -4.25 10.13 -0.81
N THR A 114 -4.54 8.83 -0.87
CA THR A 114 -5.89 8.26 -1.02
C THR A 114 -6.60 8.71 -2.30
N LEU A 115 -5.84 8.81 -3.40
CA LEU A 115 -6.36 9.27 -4.69
C LEU A 115 -7.56 8.45 -5.15
N ALA A 116 -7.59 7.14 -4.88
CA ALA A 116 -8.70 6.27 -5.23
C ALA A 116 -10.04 6.70 -4.58
N THR A 117 -10.04 7.13 -3.30
CA THR A 117 -11.27 7.64 -2.68
C THR A 117 -11.60 9.04 -3.18
N ILE A 118 -10.59 9.88 -3.39
CA ILE A 118 -10.76 11.27 -3.84
C ILE A 118 -11.31 11.32 -5.27
N GLU A 119 -10.83 10.44 -6.16
CA GLU A 119 -11.33 10.25 -7.53
C GLU A 119 -12.85 10.02 -7.50
N ASN A 120 -13.33 9.10 -6.66
CA ASN A 120 -14.77 8.82 -6.53
C ASN A 120 -15.54 9.97 -5.86
N VAL A 121 -15.02 10.57 -4.77
CA VAL A 121 -15.68 11.67 -4.06
C VAL A 121 -15.86 12.89 -4.96
N LEU A 122 -14.91 13.17 -5.85
CA LEU A 122 -14.97 14.28 -6.81
C LEU A 122 -15.69 13.91 -8.12
N GLY A 123 -16.30 12.72 -8.19
CA GLY A 123 -17.19 12.32 -9.28
C GLY A 123 -16.49 11.77 -10.52
N GLU A 124 -15.24 11.35 -10.41
CA GLU A 124 -14.53 10.60 -11.46
C GLU A 124 -14.87 9.10 -11.36
N PRO A 125 -14.89 8.36 -12.49
CA PRO A 125 -15.32 6.96 -12.53
C PRO A 125 -14.22 5.97 -12.08
N GLY A 126 -13.48 6.29 -11.02
CA GLY A 126 -12.32 5.52 -10.57
C GLY A 126 -12.61 4.06 -10.26
N GLY A 127 -13.74 3.79 -9.60
CA GLY A 127 -14.16 2.42 -9.32
C GLY A 127 -14.54 1.60 -10.57
N ALA A 128 -14.95 2.24 -11.67
CA ALA A 128 -15.24 1.55 -12.93
C ALA A 128 -13.97 0.95 -13.56
N ALA A 129 -12.82 1.62 -13.42
CA ALA A 129 -11.53 1.09 -13.88
C ALA A 129 -11.12 -0.19 -13.14
N VAL A 130 -11.54 -0.33 -11.87
CA VAL A 130 -11.29 -1.52 -11.05
C VAL A 130 -12.24 -2.66 -11.42
N VAL A 131 -13.55 -2.38 -11.53
CA VAL A 131 -14.57 -3.38 -11.88
C VAL A 131 -14.38 -3.91 -13.30
N GLY A 132 -13.91 -3.08 -14.22
CA GLY A 132 -13.69 -3.46 -15.62
C GLY A 132 -12.50 -4.39 -15.86
N ASP A 133 -11.60 -4.58 -14.88
CA ASP A 133 -10.43 -5.44 -15.05
C ASP A 133 -10.77 -6.91 -14.70
N PRO A 134 -10.76 -7.84 -15.66
CA PRO A 134 -11.14 -9.23 -15.41
C PRO A 134 -10.26 -9.93 -14.38
N ARG A 135 -9.00 -9.48 -14.19
CA ARG A 135 -8.05 -10.06 -13.22
C ARG A 135 -8.44 -9.75 -11.77
N LEU A 136 -9.25 -8.71 -11.58
CA LEU A 136 -9.81 -8.31 -10.30
C LEU A 136 -11.28 -8.73 -10.18
N ALA A 137 -12.05 -8.58 -11.25
CA ALA A 137 -13.49 -8.83 -11.28
C ALA A 137 -13.88 -10.25 -10.83
N GLU A 138 -13.11 -11.29 -11.20
CA GLU A 138 -13.37 -12.68 -10.76
C GLU A 138 -13.39 -12.82 -9.23
N ALA A 139 -12.59 -12.01 -8.52
CA ALA A 139 -12.51 -12.03 -7.06
C ALA A 139 -13.49 -11.04 -6.40
N LEU A 140 -14.08 -10.11 -7.16
CA LEU A 140 -14.99 -9.10 -6.66
C LEU A 140 -16.42 -9.64 -6.71
N GLY A 141 -17.02 -9.89 -5.55
CA GLY A 141 -18.45 -10.23 -5.47
C GLY A 141 -19.35 -9.03 -5.83
N ASP A 142 -20.62 -9.29 -6.12
CA ASP A 142 -21.57 -8.25 -6.56
C ASP A 142 -21.66 -7.05 -5.59
N ALA A 143 -21.55 -7.29 -4.28
CA ALA A 143 -21.58 -6.22 -3.28
C ALA A 143 -20.40 -5.24 -3.42
N GLN A 144 -19.20 -5.77 -3.64
CA GLN A 144 -17.99 -4.98 -3.86
C GLN A 144 -18.03 -4.26 -5.22
N ALA A 145 -18.52 -4.92 -6.27
CA ALA A 145 -18.72 -4.30 -7.57
C ALA A 145 -19.74 -3.14 -7.52
N ARG A 146 -20.84 -3.30 -6.79
CA ARG A 146 -21.80 -2.21 -6.52
C ARG A 146 -21.17 -1.08 -5.73
N ARG A 147 -20.34 -1.38 -4.71
CA ARG A 147 -19.64 -0.34 -3.94
C ARG A 147 -18.67 0.46 -4.80
N LEU A 148 -17.87 -0.21 -5.63
CA LEU A 148 -16.95 0.44 -6.56
C LEU A 148 -17.70 1.36 -7.55
N THR A 149 -18.91 1.00 -7.94
CA THR A 149 -19.73 1.84 -8.84
C THR A 149 -20.65 2.82 -8.08
N SER A 150 -20.72 2.72 -6.75
CA SER A 150 -21.43 3.68 -5.89
C SER A 150 -20.59 4.94 -5.72
N GLY A 151 -21.17 6.12 -5.94
CA GLY A 151 -20.47 7.40 -5.78
C GLY A 151 -20.24 8.18 -7.07
N ALA A 152 -20.30 7.54 -8.24
CA ALA A 152 -20.17 8.22 -9.54
C ALA A 152 -21.23 9.33 -9.78
N SER A 153 -22.29 9.40 -8.95
CA SER A 153 -23.41 10.34 -9.12
C SER A 153 -23.77 11.21 -7.90
N SER A 154 -23.27 10.96 -6.69
CA SER A 154 -23.83 11.59 -5.48
C SER A 154 -23.24 12.95 -5.09
N SER A 155 -22.11 13.35 -5.67
CA SER A 155 -21.35 14.56 -5.26
C SER A 155 -20.87 15.44 -6.41
N ARG A 156 -21.41 15.28 -7.63
CA ARG A 156 -21.23 16.25 -8.74
C ARG A 156 -22.00 17.56 -8.48
N GLY A 157 -21.80 18.15 -7.31
CA GLY A 157 -22.35 19.42 -6.90
C GLY A 157 -21.51 20.57 -7.44
N GLN A 158 -22.16 21.70 -7.74
CA GLN A 158 -21.46 22.95 -8.02
C GLN A 158 -20.58 23.34 -6.82
N GLY A 159 -19.30 23.66 -7.08
CA GLY A 159 -18.36 24.17 -6.06
C GLY A 159 -17.35 23.16 -5.50
N MET A 160 -17.36 21.89 -5.95
CA MET A 160 -16.26 20.96 -5.62
C MET A 160 -15.01 21.28 -6.46
N PRO A 161 -13.80 21.15 -5.88
CA PRO A 161 -12.56 21.33 -6.62
C PRO A 161 -12.38 20.24 -7.70
N PRO A 162 -11.63 20.51 -8.78
CA PRO A 162 -11.37 19.51 -9.80
C PRO A 162 -10.43 18.42 -9.26
N TYR A 163 -10.65 17.16 -9.68
CA TYR A 163 -9.79 16.04 -9.30
C TYR A 163 -8.32 16.24 -9.66
N SER A 164 -8.04 16.93 -10.78
CA SER A 164 -6.68 17.27 -11.21
C SER A 164 -5.87 18.02 -10.15
N ARG A 165 -6.53 18.71 -9.21
CA ARG A 165 -5.87 19.37 -8.07
C ARG A 165 -5.25 18.37 -7.11
N ALA A 166 -5.91 17.23 -6.87
CA ALA A 166 -5.37 16.16 -6.05
C ALA A 166 -4.10 15.58 -6.70
N GLU A 167 -4.17 15.27 -8.00
CA GLU A 167 -3.02 14.73 -8.75
C GLU A 167 -1.84 15.69 -8.77
N GLU A 168 -2.10 16.99 -8.99
CA GLU A 168 -1.06 18.02 -9.00
C GLU A 168 -0.43 18.21 -7.62
N ASN A 169 -1.23 18.17 -6.53
CA ASN A 169 -0.68 18.23 -5.18
C ASN A 169 0.19 17.00 -4.86
N VAL A 170 -0.18 15.80 -5.32
CA VAL A 170 0.68 14.62 -5.19
C VAL A 170 1.97 14.78 -6.00
N ARG A 171 1.90 15.29 -7.23
CA ARG A 171 3.10 15.58 -8.04
C ARG A 171 4.06 16.52 -7.32
N ARG A 172 3.56 17.60 -6.72
CA ARG A 172 4.38 18.55 -5.94
C ARG A 172 5.04 17.90 -4.71
N LEU A 173 4.33 16.98 -4.04
CA LEU A 173 4.89 16.21 -2.93
C LEU A 173 5.98 15.24 -3.41
N VAL A 174 5.77 14.56 -4.53
CA VAL A 174 6.76 13.67 -5.17
C VAL A 174 8.00 14.45 -5.59
N ASP A 175 7.82 15.60 -6.25
CA ASP A 175 8.92 16.47 -6.70
C ASP A 175 9.72 17.04 -5.52
N ALA A 176 9.07 17.29 -4.38
CA ALA A 176 9.71 17.71 -3.14
C ALA A 176 10.41 16.58 -2.37
N GLY A 177 10.29 15.32 -2.82
CA GLY A 177 10.91 14.17 -2.17
C GLY A 177 10.18 13.67 -0.92
N VAL A 178 8.89 14.01 -0.76
CA VAL A 178 8.07 13.51 0.35
C VAL A 178 7.90 11.99 0.26
N THR A 179 7.96 11.30 1.40
CA THR A 179 7.65 9.86 1.44
C THR A 179 6.16 9.64 1.20
N ILE A 180 5.81 9.07 0.06
CA ILE A 180 4.43 8.69 -0.28
C ILE A 180 4.16 7.25 0.15
N LEU A 181 2.99 7.03 0.77
CA LEU A 181 2.46 5.73 1.13
C LEU A 181 1.19 5.45 0.34
N ALA A 182 1.05 4.24 -0.20
CA ALA A 182 -0.17 3.84 -0.89
C ALA A 182 -1.26 3.47 0.13
N GLY A 183 -2.41 4.14 0.03
CA GLY A 183 -3.59 3.86 0.86
C GLY A 183 -4.86 4.32 0.14
N THR A 184 -5.99 3.70 0.43
CA THR A 184 -7.21 3.86 -0.39
C THR A 184 -8.38 4.48 0.33
N ASP A 185 -8.33 4.55 1.67
CA ASP A 185 -9.48 4.88 2.52
C ASP A 185 -10.70 3.94 2.33
N ALA A 186 -10.45 2.71 1.89
CA ALA A 186 -11.48 1.69 1.80
C ALA A 186 -12.07 1.35 3.19
N PRO A 187 -13.38 1.11 3.29
CA PRO A 187 -14.32 0.85 2.20
C PRO A 187 -15.27 2.03 1.93
N ASN A 188 -14.78 3.27 1.91
CA ASN A 188 -15.60 4.43 1.54
C ASN A 188 -16.27 4.24 0.16
N PRO A 189 -17.43 4.88 -0.11
CA PRO A 189 -18.11 4.79 -1.40
C PRO A 189 -17.15 4.98 -2.57
N GLY A 190 -17.17 4.05 -3.53
CA GLY A 190 -16.26 4.01 -4.67
C GLY A 190 -14.95 3.23 -4.45
N THR A 191 -14.69 2.74 -3.23
CA THR A 191 -13.49 1.95 -2.91
C THR A 191 -13.81 0.66 -2.16
N VAL A 192 -12.95 -0.35 -2.30
CA VAL A 192 -13.05 -1.65 -1.63
C VAL A 192 -11.67 -2.13 -1.17
N PHE A 193 -11.65 -3.01 -0.16
CA PHE A 193 -10.42 -3.62 0.32
C PHE A 193 -9.75 -4.45 -0.79
N GLY A 194 -8.41 -4.40 -0.82
CA GLY A 194 -7.61 -5.10 -1.83
C GLY A 194 -7.65 -4.42 -3.19
N ALA A 195 -8.76 -4.53 -3.93
CA ALA A 195 -8.82 -4.16 -5.34
C ALA A 195 -8.53 -2.67 -5.61
N SER A 196 -9.03 -1.76 -4.75
CA SER A 196 -8.78 -0.32 -4.91
C SER A 196 -7.31 0.07 -4.72
N LEU A 197 -6.48 -0.76 -4.07
CA LEU A 197 -5.06 -0.47 -3.91
C LEU A 197 -4.34 -0.52 -5.26
N HIS A 198 -4.76 -1.42 -6.17
CA HIS A 198 -4.23 -1.45 -7.53
C HIS A 198 -4.58 -0.20 -8.33
N ARG A 199 -5.70 0.47 -8.02
CA ARG A 199 -6.04 1.77 -8.61
C ARG A 199 -5.17 2.87 -8.02
N GLU A 200 -4.97 2.88 -6.70
CA GLU A 200 -4.06 3.83 -6.05
C GLU A 200 -2.65 3.77 -6.68
N LEU A 201 -2.10 2.58 -6.90
CA LEU A 201 -0.79 2.41 -7.53
C LEU A 201 -0.71 3.00 -8.95
N GLU A 202 -1.77 2.82 -9.74
CA GLU A 202 -1.86 3.42 -11.09
C GLU A 202 -1.94 4.95 -11.02
N LEU A 203 -2.72 5.48 -10.07
CA LEU A 203 -2.87 6.93 -9.86
C LEU A 203 -1.57 7.58 -9.37
N LEU A 204 -0.82 6.91 -8.49
CA LEU A 204 0.52 7.35 -8.09
C LEU A 204 1.48 7.44 -9.31
N GLY A 205 1.38 6.48 -10.23
CA GLY A 205 2.11 6.52 -11.51
C GLY A 205 1.75 7.76 -12.35
N ARG A 206 0.46 8.09 -12.46
CA ARG A 206 -0.02 9.31 -13.14
C ARG A 206 0.48 10.60 -12.49
N CYS A 207 0.81 10.55 -11.21
CA CYS A 207 1.37 11.67 -10.46
C CYS A 207 2.90 11.78 -10.55
N GLY A 208 3.57 10.94 -11.36
CA GLY A 208 5.00 11.03 -11.63
C GLY A 208 5.88 10.02 -10.88
N MET A 209 5.29 9.12 -10.08
CA MET A 209 6.05 8.03 -9.49
C MET A 209 6.36 6.95 -10.53
N THR A 210 7.58 6.43 -10.53
CA THR A 210 7.92 5.22 -11.30
C THR A 210 7.20 4.00 -10.71
N PRO A 211 7.01 2.91 -11.49
CA PRO A 211 6.39 1.69 -10.95
C PRO A 211 7.13 1.13 -9.73
N ALA A 212 8.47 1.22 -9.70
CA ALA A 212 9.27 0.84 -8.55
C ALA A 212 8.97 1.68 -7.30
N GLN A 213 8.81 3.00 -7.45
CA GLN A 213 8.42 3.89 -6.36
C GLN A 213 6.99 3.59 -5.87
N ALA A 214 6.05 3.33 -6.78
CA ALA A 214 4.68 2.97 -6.42
C ALA A 214 4.63 1.63 -5.63
N LEU A 215 5.39 0.62 -6.07
CA LEU A 215 5.53 -0.64 -5.32
C LEU A 215 6.15 -0.42 -3.94
N ASN A 216 7.19 0.42 -3.84
CA ASN A 216 7.81 0.77 -2.57
C ASN A 216 6.81 1.45 -1.61
N ALA A 217 5.98 2.36 -2.13
CA ALA A 217 4.91 3.05 -1.39
C ALA A 217 3.87 2.08 -0.80
N ALA A 218 3.68 0.90 -1.38
CA ALA A 218 2.78 -0.15 -0.89
C ALA A 218 3.48 -1.26 -0.08
N THR A 219 4.81 -1.23 0.06
CA THR A 219 5.59 -2.32 0.68
C THR A 219 6.59 -1.81 1.71
N ALA A 220 7.82 -1.48 1.29
CA ALA A 220 8.91 -1.11 2.18
C ALA A 220 8.68 0.24 2.88
N ALA A 221 8.09 1.24 2.19
CA ALA A 221 7.84 2.54 2.79
C ALA A 221 6.89 2.49 4.00
N PRO A 222 5.69 1.85 3.93
CA PRO A 222 4.83 1.73 5.10
C PRO A 222 5.47 0.85 6.18
N ALA A 223 6.18 -0.22 5.81
CA ALA A 223 6.90 -1.03 6.80
C ALA A 223 7.93 -0.20 7.58
N ARG A 224 8.69 0.66 6.90
CA ARG A 224 9.62 1.60 7.53
C ARG A 224 8.91 2.62 8.42
N VAL A 225 7.90 3.33 7.89
CA VAL A 225 7.17 4.38 8.62
C VAL A 225 6.51 3.83 9.88
N PHE A 226 5.94 2.62 9.82
CA PHE A 226 5.29 1.96 10.95
C PHE A 226 6.22 1.08 11.80
N ASN A 227 7.53 1.11 11.56
CA ASN A 227 8.54 0.34 12.30
C ASN A 227 8.29 -1.18 12.31
N LEU A 228 7.83 -1.71 11.18
CA LEU A 228 7.62 -3.14 10.95
C LEU A 228 8.88 -3.74 10.31
N ALA A 229 9.88 -4.03 11.14
CA ALA A 229 11.20 -4.52 10.69
C ALA A 229 11.18 -5.94 10.08
N ASP A 230 10.08 -6.66 10.23
CA ASP A 230 9.91 -8.05 9.78
C ASP A 230 9.27 -8.17 8.39
N ARG A 231 8.91 -7.07 7.71
CA ARG A 231 8.22 -7.13 6.41
C ARG A 231 8.52 -5.94 5.51
N GLY A 232 7.94 -5.96 4.30
CA GLY A 232 8.11 -4.92 3.29
C GLY A 232 9.22 -5.21 2.28
N HIS A 233 10.05 -6.22 2.55
CA HIS A 233 11.10 -6.71 1.65
C HIS A 233 11.02 -8.22 1.48
N ALA A 234 11.29 -8.70 0.26
CA ALA A 234 11.52 -10.12 -0.01
C ALA A 234 13.00 -10.45 0.21
N ALA A 235 13.38 -10.74 1.46
CA ALA A 235 14.76 -11.06 1.82
C ALA A 235 14.82 -12.15 2.91
N PRO A 236 15.91 -12.93 3.01
CA PRO A 236 16.10 -13.87 4.12
C PRO A 236 15.93 -13.20 5.49
N GLY A 237 15.25 -13.87 6.42
CA GLY A 237 14.96 -13.35 7.75
C GLY A 237 13.72 -12.45 7.84
N GLN A 238 13.13 -12.03 6.71
CA GLN A 238 11.84 -11.34 6.68
C GLN A 238 10.68 -12.33 6.72
N ARG A 239 9.53 -11.86 7.19
CA ARG A 239 8.26 -12.59 7.15
C ARG A 239 7.89 -12.86 5.70
N ALA A 240 7.51 -14.11 5.41
CA ALA A 240 7.11 -14.54 4.08
C ALA A 240 5.67 -14.09 3.73
N ASP A 241 5.47 -12.77 3.71
CA ASP A 241 4.31 -12.09 3.14
C ASP A 241 4.63 -11.74 1.68
N LEU A 242 4.26 -12.64 0.76
CA LEU A 242 4.69 -12.60 -0.64
C LEU A 242 3.49 -12.62 -1.58
N MET A 243 3.62 -11.93 -2.71
CA MET A 243 2.63 -11.95 -3.79
C MET A 243 3.36 -12.28 -5.09
N LEU A 244 2.95 -13.38 -5.74
CA LEU A 244 3.40 -13.72 -7.08
C LEU A 244 2.37 -13.21 -8.08
N VAL A 245 2.84 -12.48 -9.09
CA VAL A 245 2.01 -11.96 -10.16
C VAL A 245 2.55 -12.43 -11.52
N SER A 246 1.65 -12.55 -12.49
CA SER A 246 2.00 -12.78 -13.89
C SER A 246 2.27 -11.45 -14.60
N GLY A 247 3.42 -11.34 -15.25
CA GLY A 247 3.89 -10.10 -15.89
C GLY A 247 4.92 -9.34 -15.03
N ASP A 248 5.33 -8.16 -15.48
CA ASP A 248 6.35 -7.34 -14.82
C ASP A 248 5.78 -6.01 -14.31
N PRO A 249 5.56 -5.86 -12.98
CA PRO A 249 5.04 -4.64 -12.39
C PRO A 249 6.04 -3.48 -12.37
N LEU A 250 7.31 -3.70 -12.72
CA LEU A 250 8.28 -2.61 -12.89
C LEU A 250 8.15 -1.91 -14.24
N THR A 251 7.58 -2.60 -15.23
CA THR A 251 7.29 -2.04 -16.56
C THR A 251 5.82 -1.60 -16.69
N ASP A 252 4.88 -2.38 -16.16
CA ASP A 252 3.45 -2.06 -16.13
C ASP A 252 2.88 -2.30 -14.72
N ILE A 253 2.60 -1.23 -13.99
CA ILE A 253 2.10 -1.31 -12.62
C ILE A 253 0.75 -2.08 -12.52
N THR A 254 -0.03 -2.16 -13.61
CA THR A 254 -1.28 -2.93 -13.63
C THR A 254 -1.05 -4.44 -13.61
N ALA A 255 0.17 -4.92 -13.90
CA ALA A 255 0.54 -6.33 -13.74
C ALA A 255 0.36 -6.82 -12.29
N THR A 256 0.37 -5.92 -11.30
CA THR A 256 0.03 -6.25 -9.91
C THR A 256 -1.35 -6.90 -9.75
N ARG A 257 -2.27 -6.69 -10.69
CA ARG A 257 -3.64 -7.26 -10.68
C ARG A 257 -3.68 -8.74 -11.07
N ALA A 258 -2.68 -9.22 -11.81
CA ALA A 258 -2.57 -10.59 -12.29
C ALA A 258 -2.00 -11.52 -11.20
N ILE A 259 -2.63 -11.57 -10.03
CA ILE A 259 -2.12 -12.32 -8.87
C ILE A 259 -2.33 -13.82 -9.05
N GLU A 260 -1.21 -14.56 -9.05
CA GLU A 260 -1.17 -16.02 -9.16
C GLU A 260 -1.22 -16.70 -7.79
N ARG A 261 -0.44 -16.20 -6.83
CA ARG A 261 -0.31 -16.79 -5.49
C ARG A 261 -0.02 -15.71 -4.45
N ILE A 262 -0.52 -15.96 -3.25
CA ILE A 262 -0.30 -15.11 -2.08
C ILE A 262 0.19 -16.00 -0.95
N TRP A 263 1.22 -15.57 -0.24
CA TRP A 263 1.65 -16.16 1.02
C TRP A 263 1.49 -15.14 2.12
N ARG A 264 0.98 -15.57 3.27
CA ARG A 264 0.91 -14.77 4.49
C ARG A 264 1.61 -15.54 5.60
N ALA A 265 2.68 -14.97 6.14
CA ALA A 265 3.58 -15.64 7.09
C ALA A 265 4.04 -17.03 6.59
N GLY A 266 4.30 -17.18 5.29
CA GLY A 266 4.72 -18.44 4.68
C GLY A 266 3.59 -19.42 4.38
N VAL A 267 2.36 -19.14 4.81
CA VAL A 267 1.19 -19.97 4.50
C VAL A 267 0.59 -19.52 3.17
N LEU A 268 0.50 -20.45 2.22
CA LEU A 268 -0.16 -20.21 0.94
C LEU A 268 -1.65 -19.91 1.19
N CYS A 269 -2.11 -18.76 0.70
CA CYS A 269 -3.50 -18.34 0.78
C CYS A 269 -4.25 -18.80 -0.49
N ASP A 270 -5.41 -19.41 -0.30
CA ASP A 270 -6.35 -19.60 -1.40
C ASP A 270 -7.13 -18.30 -1.64
N ARG A 271 -6.73 -17.56 -2.68
CA ARG A 271 -7.38 -16.31 -3.10
C ARG A 271 -8.85 -16.52 -3.48
N ARG A 272 -9.21 -17.69 -4.02
CA ARG A 272 -10.59 -17.99 -4.43
C ARG A 272 -11.47 -18.42 -3.27
N ALA A 273 -10.87 -18.96 -2.20
CA ALA A 273 -11.55 -19.19 -0.94
C ALA A 273 -11.80 -17.89 -0.15
N PHE A 274 -11.23 -16.74 -0.58
CA PHE A 274 -11.70 -15.43 -0.11
C PHE A 274 -13.08 -15.17 -0.70
N VAL A 275 -14.09 -15.74 -0.05
CA VAL A 275 -15.48 -15.41 -0.31
C VAL A 275 -15.75 -14.10 0.41
N ALA A 276 -16.11 -13.04 -0.33
CA ALA A 276 -16.81 -11.90 0.24
C ALA A 276 -18.07 -12.46 0.93
N ASN A 277 -17.96 -12.71 2.23
CA ASN A 277 -18.93 -13.53 2.94
C ASN A 277 -20.07 -12.64 3.44
N ALA A 278 -21.17 -13.28 3.84
CA ALA A 278 -22.34 -12.55 4.34
C ALA A 278 -22.01 -11.63 5.53
N ALA A 279 -20.97 -11.93 6.32
CA ALA A 279 -20.52 -11.10 7.43
C ALA A 279 -19.80 -9.82 6.94
N GLU A 280 -18.92 -9.92 5.95
CA GLU A 280 -18.30 -8.72 5.33
C GLU A 280 -19.34 -7.82 4.68
N THR A 281 -20.36 -8.41 4.04
CA THR A 281 -21.50 -7.65 3.50
C THR A 281 -22.27 -6.95 4.62
N ALA A 282 -22.57 -7.64 5.73
CA ALA A 282 -23.27 -7.06 6.87
C ALA A 282 -22.46 -5.93 7.55
N ASP A 283 -21.14 -6.08 7.65
CA ASP A 283 -20.25 -5.04 8.20
C ASP A 283 -20.23 -3.81 7.30
N LEU A 284 -20.19 -4.00 5.98
CA LEU A 284 -20.28 -2.90 5.00
C LEU A 284 -21.64 -2.19 5.07
N ASP A 285 -22.75 -2.93 5.17
CA ASP A 285 -24.08 -2.37 5.32
C ASP A 285 -24.21 -1.57 6.63
N ALA A 286 -23.65 -2.09 7.73
CA ALA A 286 -23.61 -1.41 9.02
C ALA A 286 -22.76 -0.13 8.98
N PHE A 287 -21.65 -0.14 8.25
CA PHE A 287 -20.82 1.04 8.01
C PHE A 287 -21.59 2.10 7.21
N ASP A 288 -22.21 1.72 6.09
CA ASP A 288 -23.00 2.64 5.26
C ASP A 288 -24.16 3.27 6.04
N ALA A 289 -24.86 2.47 6.85
CA ALA A 289 -25.93 2.97 7.71
C ALA A 289 -25.42 4.01 8.73
N ARG A 290 -24.18 3.86 9.22
CA ARG A 290 -23.55 4.82 10.13
C ARG A 290 -23.16 6.10 9.39
N VAL A 291 -22.56 5.97 8.20
CA VAL A 291 -22.21 7.12 7.34
C VAL A 291 -23.46 7.91 6.98
N ALA A 292 -24.54 7.24 6.58
CA ALA A 292 -25.82 7.89 6.25
C ALA A 292 -26.38 8.71 7.42
N LYS A 293 -26.32 8.18 8.66
CA LYS A 293 -26.73 8.91 9.87
C LYS A 293 -25.90 10.17 10.09
N VAL A 294 -24.58 10.10 9.93
CA VAL A 294 -23.69 11.25 10.08
C VAL A 294 -23.98 12.30 9.01
N VAL A 295 -24.11 11.89 7.74
CA VAL A 295 -24.42 12.79 6.63
C VAL A 295 -25.77 13.49 6.84
N ALA A 296 -26.79 12.76 7.29
CA ALA A 296 -28.09 13.34 7.63
C ALA A 296 -27.96 14.40 8.73
N ALA A 297 -27.28 14.08 9.84
CA ALA A 297 -27.07 15.01 10.95
C ALA A 297 -26.30 16.27 10.54
N VAL A 298 -25.29 16.16 9.66
CA VAL A 298 -24.55 17.33 9.13
C VAL A 298 -25.45 18.17 8.22
N ARG A 299 -26.25 17.53 7.36
CA ARG A 299 -27.19 18.25 6.48
C ARG A 299 -28.25 19.00 7.28
N GLU A 300 -28.82 18.38 8.31
CA GLU A 300 -29.77 19.02 9.23
C GLU A 300 -29.14 20.24 9.91
N ARG A 301 -27.91 20.12 10.43
CA ARG A 301 -27.21 21.26 11.06
C ARG A 301 -26.89 22.40 10.08
N ARG A 302 -26.61 22.09 8.82
CA ARG A 302 -26.15 23.07 7.82
C ARG A 302 -27.29 23.72 7.05
N TYR A 303 -28.42 23.03 6.88
CA TYR A 303 -29.53 23.46 6.02
C TYR A 303 -30.91 23.40 6.68
N GLY A 304 -31.04 22.82 7.87
CA GLY A 304 -32.29 22.80 8.63
C GLY A 304 -32.54 24.12 9.34
N ARG A 305 -33.32 25.00 8.71
CA ARG A 305 -34.25 25.91 9.40
C ARG A 305 -35.66 25.43 9.11
#